data_AF-A0A946CHD7-F1
#
_entry.id   AF-A0A946CHD7-F1
#
_cell.length_a   1.000
_cell.length_b   1.000
_cell.length_c   1.000
_cell.angle_alpha   90.00
_cell.angle_beta   90.00
_cell.angle_gamma   90.00
#
_symmetry.space_group_name_H-M   'P 1'
#
loop_
_entity.id
_entity.type
_entity.pdbx_description
1 polymer ?
#
loop_
_entity_poly.entity_id
_entity_poly.type
_entity_poly.pdbx_seq_one_letter_code
_entity_poly.pdbx_strand_id
1 'polypeptide(L)'
;MEMKRLFSIPVLLASFNAAAFAWPPAQAEHPKEEASVIDRKIEVFQHGVRPEWKYQAPQQDTFIVMHPKIVRDNAPLYVVLHSAGHDVFSCVNCTKTVGNHDIYRSPDDHFALYLDCRKNKGDWWWGGMHRGDKELMRKNSGGETKPVERRVMATVAWAIKHYKIDPNRVYLSGNSMGGSGTLGIGLRHGDVFAAIKANVPAGVEHAFQRMFLSPKKIPNGVVFPDPPICIDYSGHNDRWSDGHDLFSRAMNDRNYAFLCYWGPFGHANNSANIKKSNDLIDSFDWLNVRKDQPYPVFANASCNSKLPWPDHLDSKEAGQINAFFRWNNLKDTSEILEMSLFLISPNDLDTKFKIPTAATTDVTLRRLQHFKLKPGAGFKWEFGSAKGEGKVDELGLITIPGLKITATPATFSIRGNF
;
A
#
# COMPACT_ATOMS: atom_id res chain seq x y z
N MET A 1 61.50 -9.85 46.13
CA MET A 1 61.44 -8.85 45.05
C MET A 1 60.79 -9.52 43.85
N GLU A 2 59.47 -9.52 43.79
CA GLU A 2 58.70 -10.07 42.66
C GLU A 2 57.75 -8.96 42.18
N MET A 3 58.03 -8.47 40.98
CA MET A 3 57.34 -7.34 40.38
C MET A 3 56.19 -7.88 39.53
N LYS A 4 54.96 -7.88 40.08
CA LYS A 4 53.75 -8.22 39.32
C LYS A 4 53.51 -7.13 38.27
N ARG A 5 53.75 -7.45 36.99
CA ARG A 5 53.32 -6.64 35.85
C ARG A 5 51.79 -6.65 35.78
N LEU A 6 51.15 -5.52 36.06
CA LEU A 6 49.75 -5.30 35.69
C LEU A 6 49.68 -5.15 34.16
N PHE A 7 48.99 -6.09 33.50
CA PHE A 7 48.54 -5.91 32.13
C PHE A 7 47.28 -5.03 32.16
N SER A 8 47.43 -3.77 31.78
CA SER A 8 46.31 -2.89 31.46
C SER A 8 45.72 -3.30 30.11
N ILE A 9 44.55 -3.93 30.13
CA ILE A 9 43.73 -4.19 28.94
C ILE A 9 43.13 -2.84 28.51
N PRO A 10 43.41 -2.34 27.29
CA PRO A 10 42.72 -1.18 26.77
C PRO A 10 41.27 -1.59 26.50
N VAL A 11 40.35 -1.16 27.34
CA VAL A 11 38.92 -1.19 27.01
C VAL A 11 38.74 -0.20 25.86
N LEU A 12 38.55 -0.70 24.64
CA LEU A 12 38.00 0.08 23.54
C LEU A 12 36.60 0.53 23.98
N LEU A 13 36.50 1.75 24.50
CA LEU A 13 35.23 2.45 24.63
C LEU A 13 34.76 2.71 23.21
N ALA A 14 33.91 1.82 22.69
CA ALA A 14 33.10 2.12 21.52
C ALA A 14 32.39 3.45 21.82
N SER A 15 32.65 4.46 21.01
CA SER A 15 32.07 5.78 21.14
C SER A 15 30.55 5.67 21.19
N PHE A 16 29.98 5.92 22.38
CA PHE A 16 28.54 5.91 22.59
C PHE A 16 27.91 7.05 21.79
N ASN A 17 27.35 6.74 20.63
CA ASN A 17 26.71 7.75 19.79
C ASN A 17 25.30 8.06 20.32
N ALA A 18 25.20 8.99 21.26
CA ALA A 18 23.93 9.42 21.85
C ALA A 18 22.92 9.92 20.80
N ALA A 19 23.39 10.47 19.67
CA ALA A 19 22.53 10.93 18.59
C ALA A 19 21.76 9.78 17.92
N ALA A 20 22.31 8.57 17.95
CA ALA A 20 21.66 7.39 17.39
C ALA A 20 20.45 6.91 18.21
N PHE A 21 20.23 7.50 19.41
CA PHE A 21 19.07 7.29 20.29
C PHE A 21 18.15 8.52 20.37
N ALA A 22 18.36 9.52 19.51
CA ALA A 22 17.53 10.71 19.44
C ALA A 22 16.72 10.77 18.13
N TRP A 23 15.77 11.70 18.08
CA TRP A 23 15.12 12.14 16.83
C TRP A 23 15.46 13.63 16.62
N PRO A 24 15.79 14.11 15.41
CA PRO A 24 15.67 13.45 14.10
C PRO A 24 16.70 12.32 13.86
N PRO A 25 16.49 11.47 12.84
CA PRO A 25 17.44 10.41 12.50
C PRO A 25 18.84 10.93 12.18
N ALA A 26 19.86 10.20 12.64
CA ALA A 26 21.26 10.45 12.37
C ALA A 26 21.78 9.42 11.35
N GLN A 27 22.63 9.87 10.43
CA GLN A 27 23.30 8.96 9.50
C GLN A 27 24.25 8.04 10.28
N ALA A 28 24.28 6.76 9.88
CA ALA A 28 25.10 5.72 10.47
C ALA A 28 25.89 4.99 9.39
N GLU A 29 26.94 4.28 9.80
CA GLU A 29 27.73 3.44 8.91
C GLU A 29 26.97 2.15 8.56
N HIS A 30 27.14 1.69 7.32
CA HIS A 30 26.65 0.39 6.92
C HIS A 30 27.51 -0.71 7.59
N PRO A 31 26.92 -1.76 8.20
CA PRO A 31 27.69 -2.80 8.91
C PRO A 31 28.72 -3.58 8.06
N LYS A 32 28.56 -3.53 6.74
CA LYS A 32 29.47 -4.14 5.75
C LYS A 32 30.14 -3.10 4.84
N GLU A 33 30.09 -1.82 5.22
CA GLU A 33 30.67 -0.72 4.44
C GLU A 33 30.13 -0.61 2.99
N GLU A 34 28.94 -1.15 2.72
CA GLU A 34 28.28 -1.01 1.42
C GLU A 34 27.71 0.41 1.30
N ALA A 35 28.23 1.18 0.34
CA ALA A 35 27.74 2.54 0.02
C ALA A 35 26.70 2.56 -1.12
N SER A 36 26.54 1.43 -1.84
CA SER A 36 25.62 1.32 -2.96
C SER A 36 25.13 -0.11 -3.17
N VAL A 37 23.91 -0.26 -3.69
CA VAL A 37 23.31 -1.54 -4.10
C VAL A 37 22.65 -1.31 -5.46
N ILE A 38 22.82 -2.24 -6.41
CA ILE A 38 22.26 -2.16 -7.78
C ILE A 38 22.53 -0.81 -8.49
N ASP A 39 23.78 -0.33 -8.42
CA ASP A 39 24.24 0.98 -8.94
C ASP A 39 23.56 2.21 -8.31
N ARG A 40 22.93 2.05 -7.15
CA ARG A 40 22.22 3.13 -6.45
C ARG A 40 22.85 3.39 -5.10
N LYS A 41 23.17 4.65 -4.81
CA LYS A 41 23.68 5.08 -3.49
C LYS A 41 22.68 4.69 -2.40
N ILE A 42 23.17 4.16 -1.29
CA ILE A 42 22.38 3.90 -0.07
C ILE A 42 22.91 4.73 1.10
N GLU A 43 21.99 5.16 1.97
CA GLU A 43 22.28 5.84 3.22
C GLU A 43 21.58 5.11 4.36
N VAL A 44 22.33 4.77 5.41
CA VAL A 44 21.80 4.12 6.60
C VAL A 44 21.55 5.18 7.66
N PHE A 45 20.39 5.13 8.29
CA PHE A 45 20.02 6.04 9.37
C PHE A 45 19.63 5.26 10.61
N GLN A 46 19.92 5.85 11.76
CA GLN A 46 19.48 5.37 13.07
C GLN A 46 18.74 6.47 13.81
N HIS A 47 17.76 6.09 14.62
CA HIS A 47 17.07 7.02 15.50
C HIS A 47 16.57 6.31 16.75
N GLY A 48 16.35 7.07 17.81
CA GLY A 48 15.64 6.59 18.99
C GLY A 48 14.12 6.76 18.88
N VAL A 49 13.42 6.55 19.99
CA VAL A 49 11.97 6.74 20.07
C VAL A 49 11.59 8.18 20.40
N ARG A 50 10.47 8.64 19.84
CA ARG A 50 9.80 9.86 20.28
C ARG A 50 8.78 9.53 21.37
N PRO A 51 8.67 10.30 22.47
CA PRO A 51 7.71 10.03 23.55
C PRO A 51 6.25 9.84 23.09
N GLU A 52 5.81 10.64 22.11
CA GLU A 52 4.48 10.59 21.49
C GLU A 52 4.20 9.30 20.73
N TRP A 53 5.22 8.50 20.40
CA TRP A 53 5.00 7.19 19.82
C TRP A 53 4.48 6.18 20.85
N LYS A 54 4.70 6.43 22.14
CA LYS A 54 4.23 5.62 23.28
C LYS A 54 4.78 4.19 23.27
N TYR A 55 6.05 4.03 22.90
CA TYR A 55 6.78 2.77 23.14
C TYR A 55 6.91 2.52 24.64
N GLN A 56 6.75 1.26 25.07
CA GLN A 56 6.86 0.88 26.48
C GLN A 56 8.30 0.92 26.99
N ALA A 57 9.27 0.69 26.11
CA ALA A 57 10.69 0.78 26.41
C ALA A 57 11.38 1.63 25.33
N PRO A 58 12.42 2.40 25.69
CA PRO A 58 13.30 3.02 24.70
C PRO A 58 13.89 1.97 23.77
N GLN A 59 13.97 2.28 22.49
CA GLN A 59 14.57 1.43 21.48
C GLN A 59 15.28 2.30 20.44
N GLN A 60 16.20 1.66 19.71
CA GLN A 60 16.87 2.24 18.56
C GLN A 60 16.42 1.49 17.31
N ASP A 61 16.09 2.27 16.29
CA ASP A 61 15.62 1.80 15.01
C ASP A 61 16.60 2.15 13.90
N THR A 62 16.64 1.31 12.86
CA THR A 62 17.43 1.55 11.65
C THR A 62 16.49 1.65 10.44
N PHE A 63 16.82 2.50 9.48
CA PHE A 63 16.22 2.45 8.15
C PHE A 63 17.26 2.78 7.08
N ILE A 64 16.97 2.44 5.83
CA ILE A 64 17.86 2.69 4.68
C ILE A 64 17.11 3.49 3.64
N VAL A 65 17.76 4.52 3.10
CA VAL A 65 17.29 5.26 1.93
C VAL A 65 18.19 4.93 0.75
N MET A 66 17.58 4.47 -0.34
CA MET A 66 18.25 4.24 -1.62
C MET A 66 17.90 5.37 -2.59
N HIS A 67 18.91 6.03 -3.13
CA HIS A 67 18.76 7.16 -4.07
C HIS A 67 18.29 6.66 -5.44
N PRO A 68 17.56 7.47 -6.23
CA PRO A 68 17.25 7.10 -7.60
C PRO A 68 18.53 6.97 -8.44
N LYS A 69 18.53 6.05 -9.39
CA LYS A 69 19.53 5.97 -10.47
C LYS A 69 19.33 7.12 -11.46
N ILE A 70 18.08 7.46 -11.76
CA ILE A 70 17.70 8.60 -12.59
C ILE A 70 17.34 9.78 -11.68
N VAL A 71 18.29 10.69 -11.48
CA VAL A 71 18.13 11.85 -10.60
C VAL A 71 17.15 12.85 -11.18
N ARG A 72 16.24 13.34 -10.34
CA ARG A 72 15.29 14.42 -10.66
C ARG A 72 14.86 15.16 -9.40
N ASP A 73 14.49 16.42 -9.58
CA ASP A 73 13.82 17.19 -8.52
C ASP A 73 12.45 16.59 -8.21
N ASN A 74 12.06 16.62 -6.94
CA ASN A 74 10.78 16.08 -6.47
C ASN A 74 10.55 14.63 -6.92
N ALA A 75 11.61 13.80 -6.88
CA ALA A 75 11.49 12.38 -7.17
C ALA A 75 10.43 11.73 -6.24
N PRO A 76 9.63 10.77 -6.74
CA PRO A 76 8.71 9.99 -5.93
C PRO A 76 9.41 9.14 -4.86
N LEU A 77 8.63 8.69 -3.87
CA LEU A 77 9.10 7.82 -2.79
C LEU A 77 8.41 6.46 -2.81
N TYR A 78 9.21 5.40 -2.84
CA TYR A 78 8.80 4.00 -2.74
C TYR A 78 9.14 3.46 -1.34
N VAL A 79 8.15 3.31 -0.47
CA VAL A 79 8.32 2.86 0.91
C VAL A 79 8.15 1.34 0.97
N VAL A 80 9.07 0.64 1.65
CA VAL A 80 9.12 -0.82 1.71
C VAL A 80 9.07 -1.31 3.15
N LEU A 81 8.12 -2.22 3.41
CA LEU A 81 8.02 -2.99 4.65
C LEU A 81 8.47 -4.43 4.39
N HIS A 82 9.51 -4.87 5.11
CA HIS A 82 10.06 -6.21 4.93
C HIS A 82 9.17 -7.31 5.53
N SER A 83 9.37 -8.54 5.06
CA SER A 83 8.73 -9.77 5.53
C SER A 83 9.32 -10.27 6.85
N ALA A 84 8.62 -11.21 7.50
CA ALA A 84 9.13 -11.88 8.68
C ALA A 84 10.43 -12.64 8.34
N GLY A 85 11.37 -12.69 9.29
CA GLY A 85 12.70 -13.30 9.07
C GLY A 85 13.72 -12.37 8.41
N HIS A 86 13.31 -11.18 7.95
CA HIS A 86 14.20 -10.14 7.44
C HIS A 86 14.44 -9.03 8.48
N ASP A 87 15.50 -8.27 8.23
CA ASP A 87 15.70 -6.90 8.70
C ASP A 87 15.86 -5.99 7.48
N VAL A 88 16.03 -4.69 7.72
CA VAL A 88 16.26 -3.72 6.64
C VAL A 88 17.46 -4.06 5.74
N PHE A 89 18.55 -4.63 6.27
CA PHE A 89 19.74 -4.94 5.48
C PHE A 89 19.50 -6.15 4.59
N SER A 90 18.92 -7.22 5.12
CA SER A 90 18.59 -8.39 4.30
C SER A 90 17.49 -8.06 3.27
N CYS A 91 16.55 -7.18 3.61
CA CYS A 91 15.54 -6.66 2.68
C CYS A 91 16.18 -5.93 1.49
N VAL A 92 17.10 -4.98 1.75
CA VAL A 92 17.86 -4.32 0.68
C VAL A 92 18.70 -5.32 -0.11
N ASN A 93 19.30 -6.31 0.54
CA ASN A 93 20.11 -7.33 -0.14
C ASN A 93 19.28 -8.21 -1.10
N CYS A 94 18.01 -8.47 -0.81
CA CYS A 94 17.11 -9.17 -1.74
C CYS A 94 17.02 -8.47 -3.11
N THR A 95 17.09 -7.14 -3.13
CA THR A 95 17.01 -6.35 -4.37
C THR A 95 18.19 -6.59 -5.32
N LYS A 96 19.27 -7.24 -4.90
CA LYS A 96 20.41 -7.58 -5.78
C LYS A 96 20.06 -8.64 -6.83
N THR A 97 19.01 -9.44 -6.60
CA THR A 97 18.65 -10.57 -7.48
C THR A 97 17.20 -10.45 -7.93
N VAL A 98 16.96 -10.41 -9.24
CA VAL A 98 15.60 -10.53 -9.80
C VAL A 98 15.04 -11.91 -9.44
N GLY A 99 13.80 -11.95 -8.98
CA GLY A 99 13.14 -13.15 -8.48
C GLY A 99 13.30 -13.38 -6.98
N ASN A 100 13.91 -12.45 -6.24
CA ASN A 100 14.03 -12.54 -4.79
C ASN A 100 13.32 -11.35 -4.14
N HIS A 101 12.07 -11.57 -3.70
CA HIS A 101 11.19 -10.52 -3.17
C HIS A 101 11.12 -9.31 -4.12
N ASP A 102 10.65 -9.54 -5.34
CA ASP A 102 10.65 -8.53 -6.41
C ASP A 102 9.90 -7.24 -6.02
N ILE A 103 8.91 -7.33 -5.13
CA ILE A 103 8.19 -6.16 -4.59
C ILE A 103 9.08 -5.21 -3.77
N TYR A 104 10.27 -5.61 -3.34
CA TYR A 104 11.22 -4.71 -2.69
C TYR A 104 11.97 -3.82 -3.69
N ARG A 105 11.96 -4.16 -4.99
CA ARG A 105 12.64 -3.40 -6.02
C ARG A 105 11.80 -2.18 -6.43
N SER A 106 12.25 -1.00 -6.03
CA SER A 106 11.69 0.27 -6.50
C SER A 106 12.16 0.61 -7.92
N PRO A 107 11.41 1.44 -8.68
CA PRO A 107 11.88 1.95 -9.98
C PRO A 107 13.14 2.80 -9.86
N ASP A 108 13.89 2.89 -10.95
CA ASP A 108 15.17 3.59 -11.03
C ASP A 108 15.08 5.10 -10.83
N ASP A 109 13.89 5.67 -11.00
CA ASP A 109 13.63 7.10 -10.89
C ASP A 109 12.99 7.49 -9.53
N HIS A 110 12.84 6.55 -8.60
CA HIS A 110 12.26 6.77 -7.26
C HIS A 110 13.36 6.78 -6.18
N PHE A 111 13.19 7.55 -5.11
CA PHE A 111 13.81 7.20 -3.84
C PHE A 111 13.14 5.95 -3.27
N ALA A 112 13.88 5.09 -2.60
CA ALA A 112 13.32 3.96 -1.87
C ALA A 112 13.63 4.08 -0.38
N LEU A 113 12.62 3.95 0.48
CA LEU A 113 12.75 3.96 1.94
C LEU A 113 12.44 2.57 2.48
N TYR A 114 13.48 1.86 2.91
CA TYR A 114 13.37 0.56 3.55
C TYR A 114 13.37 0.73 5.06
N LEU A 115 12.29 0.32 5.71
CA LEU A 115 12.12 0.44 7.15
C LEU A 115 12.49 -0.88 7.83
N ASP A 116 13.07 -0.84 9.04
CA ASP A 116 13.29 -2.04 9.86
C ASP A 116 12.19 -2.17 10.92
N CYS A 117 11.87 -3.38 11.35
CA CYS A 117 11.20 -3.58 12.65
C CYS A 117 11.84 -4.71 13.47
N ARG A 118 12.86 -5.40 12.94
CA ARG A 118 13.37 -6.63 13.52
C ARG A 118 14.02 -6.43 14.88
N LYS A 119 14.74 -5.32 15.07
CA LYS A 119 15.40 -5.00 16.35
C LYS A 119 14.41 -4.89 17.52
N ASN A 120 13.14 -4.60 17.24
CA ASN A 120 12.11 -4.44 18.24
C ASN A 120 11.31 -5.74 18.35
N LYS A 121 11.61 -6.55 19.36
CA LYS A 121 10.96 -7.86 19.54
C LYS A 121 9.43 -7.70 19.63
N GLY A 122 8.72 -8.34 18.70
CA GLY A 122 7.26 -8.29 18.63
C GLY A 122 6.70 -7.16 17.77
N ASP A 123 7.54 -6.35 17.13
CA ASP A 123 7.16 -5.18 16.32
C ASP A 123 6.75 -5.55 14.88
N TRP A 124 5.79 -6.46 14.71
CA TRP A 124 5.44 -7.10 13.42
C TRP A 124 4.70 -6.19 12.40
N TRP A 125 5.08 -4.90 12.31
CA TRP A 125 4.29 -3.75 11.83
C TRP A 125 2.91 -3.59 12.53
N TRP A 126 2.68 -4.51 13.49
CA TRP A 126 1.59 -4.86 14.39
C TRP A 126 0.27 -5.17 13.70
N GLY A 127 0.43 -5.67 12.47
CA GLY A 127 -0.46 -6.60 11.77
C GLY A 127 -0.11 -8.06 12.00
N GLY A 128 0.58 -8.39 13.09
CA GLY A 128 0.82 -9.76 13.60
C GLY A 128 -0.44 -10.39 14.13
N MET A 129 -1.45 -10.48 13.27
CA MET A 129 -2.79 -10.94 13.53
C MET A 129 -3.11 -11.99 12.48
N HIS A 130 -3.62 -13.13 12.95
CA HIS A 130 -4.15 -14.17 12.11
C HIS A 130 -5.43 -14.65 12.78
N ARG A 131 -6.53 -14.83 12.04
CA ARG A 131 -7.79 -15.27 12.65
C ARG A 131 -7.72 -16.58 13.43
N GLY A 132 -6.74 -17.43 13.13
CA GLY A 132 -6.44 -18.64 13.90
C GLY A 132 -5.75 -18.41 15.25
N ASP A 133 -5.17 -17.24 15.50
CA ASP A 133 -4.46 -16.91 16.74
C ASP A 133 -5.23 -15.88 17.57
N LYS A 134 -6.04 -16.39 18.51
CA LYS A 134 -6.91 -15.57 19.36
C LYS A 134 -6.14 -14.60 20.25
N GLU A 135 -4.95 -14.97 20.71
CA GLU A 135 -4.18 -14.11 21.62
C GLU A 135 -3.51 -12.96 20.87
N LEU A 136 -2.93 -13.24 19.70
CA LEU A 136 -2.42 -12.21 18.81
C LEU A 136 -3.54 -11.25 18.36
N MET A 137 -4.70 -11.79 17.99
CA MET A 137 -5.89 -10.99 17.67
C MET A 137 -6.30 -10.10 18.83
N ARG A 138 -6.38 -10.65 20.06
CA ARG A 138 -6.72 -9.87 21.26
C ARG A 138 -5.73 -8.74 21.49
N LYS A 139 -4.43 -9.04 21.45
CA LYS A 139 -3.32 -8.09 21.72
C LYS A 139 -3.26 -6.93 20.71
N ASN A 140 -3.45 -7.21 19.43
CA ASN A 140 -3.20 -6.25 18.35
C ASN A 140 -4.47 -5.58 17.80
N SER A 141 -5.65 -5.98 18.27
CA SER A 141 -6.94 -5.41 17.89
C SER A 141 -7.09 -3.91 18.22
N GLY A 142 -8.12 -3.31 17.61
CA GLY A 142 -8.51 -1.92 17.79
C GLY A 142 -8.03 -0.98 16.69
N GLY A 143 -8.71 0.15 16.55
CA GLY A 143 -8.40 1.17 15.54
C GLY A 143 -7.42 2.25 16.01
N GLU A 144 -6.83 2.10 17.19
CA GLU A 144 -5.80 3.03 17.68
C GLU A 144 -4.46 2.78 16.98
N THR A 145 -3.81 3.86 16.54
CA THR A 145 -2.48 3.80 15.94
C THR A 145 -1.47 3.27 16.97
N LYS A 146 -0.68 2.28 16.59
CA LYS A 146 0.35 1.64 17.42
C LYS A 146 1.70 2.38 17.31
N PRO A 147 2.62 2.18 18.26
CA PRO A 147 3.91 2.88 18.25
C PRO A 147 4.68 2.74 16.94
N VAL A 148 4.71 1.54 16.34
CA VAL A 148 5.37 1.32 15.05
C VAL A 148 4.74 2.10 13.92
N GLU A 149 3.42 2.23 13.90
CA GLU A 149 2.72 2.89 12.80
C GLU A 149 3.04 4.39 12.87
N ARG A 150 3.10 4.96 14.08
CA ARG A 150 3.58 6.34 14.30
C ARG A 150 5.03 6.52 13.87
N ARG A 151 5.90 5.56 14.18
CA ARG A 151 7.30 5.56 13.75
C ARG A 151 7.42 5.53 12.22
N VAL A 152 6.75 4.59 11.56
CA VAL A 152 6.71 4.46 10.10
C VAL A 152 6.28 5.78 9.46
N MET A 153 5.14 6.34 9.90
CA MET A 153 4.65 7.60 9.34
C MET A 153 5.59 8.79 9.62
N ALA A 154 6.24 8.83 10.78
CA ALA A 154 7.22 9.88 11.08
C ALA A 154 8.49 9.76 10.22
N THR A 155 8.98 8.54 9.95
CA THR A 155 10.12 8.31 9.06
C THR A 155 9.79 8.63 7.61
N VAL A 156 8.59 8.29 7.14
CA VAL A 156 8.08 8.69 5.82
C VAL A 156 8.02 10.21 5.72
N ALA A 157 7.43 10.90 6.71
CA ALA A 157 7.36 12.36 6.72
C ALA A 157 8.75 13.02 6.76
N TRP A 158 9.69 12.45 7.50
CA TRP A 158 11.07 12.90 7.52
C TRP A 158 11.72 12.74 6.14
N ALA A 159 11.58 11.59 5.49
CA ALA A 159 12.16 11.33 4.18
C ALA A 159 11.59 12.29 3.12
N ILE A 160 10.28 12.53 3.15
CA ILE A 160 9.61 13.49 2.26
C ILE A 160 10.27 14.87 2.37
N LYS A 161 10.45 15.37 3.60
CA LYS A 161 11.06 16.67 3.85
C LYS A 161 12.56 16.70 3.51
N HIS A 162 13.29 15.67 3.92
CA HIS A 162 14.75 15.63 3.81
C HIS A 162 15.22 15.55 2.35
N TYR A 163 14.58 14.70 1.55
CA TYR A 163 14.93 14.49 0.15
C TYR A 163 14.07 15.31 -0.83
N LYS A 164 13.19 16.18 -0.31
CA LYS A 164 12.27 17.00 -1.10
C LYS A 164 11.46 16.15 -2.09
N ILE A 165 10.86 15.07 -1.59
CA ILE A 165 10.03 14.14 -2.38
C ILE A 165 8.75 14.87 -2.85
N ASP A 166 8.23 14.53 -4.05
CA ASP A 166 6.87 14.93 -4.45
C ASP A 166 5.84 14.32 -3.48
N PRO A 167 5.16 15.12 -2.63
CA PRO A 167 4.24 14.59 -1.63
C PRO A 167 2.97 13.99 -2.24
N ASN A 168 2.75 14.14 -3.55
CA ASN A 168 1.64 13.53 -4.28
C ASN A 168 2.02 12.19 -4.93
N ARG A 169 3.29 11.77 -4.82
CA ARG A 169 3.82 10.51 -5.36
C ARG A 169 4.62 9.74 -4.31
N VAL A 170 3.90 9.31 -3.28
CA VAL A 170 4.42 8.42 -2.22
C VAL A 170 3.65 7.11 -2.27
N TYR A 171 4.37 6.01 -2.25
CA TYR A 171 3.85 4.67 -2.48
C TYR A 171 4.32 3.73 -1.36
N LEU A 172 3.47 2.80 -0.92
CA LEU A 172 3.81 1.82 0.10
C LEU A 172 3.70 0.40 -0.46
N SER A 173 4.72 -0.42 -0.22
CA SER A 173 4.70 -1.83 -0.56
C SER A 173 5.27 -2.72 0.53
N GLY A 174 4.90 -4.00 0.46
CA GLY A 174 5.43 -5.00 1.37
C GLY A 174 4.99 -6.42 1.04
N ASN A 175 5.76 -7.37 1.53
CA ASN A 175 5.57 -8.81 1.33
C ASN A 175 5.25 -9.49 2.67
N SER A 176 4.31 -10.45 2.70
CA SER A 176 4.05 -11.26 3.90
C SER A 176 3.68 -10.39 5.11
N MET A 177 4.43 -10.45 6.21
CA MET A 177 4.35 -9.52 7.34
C MET A 177 4.29 -8.05 6.88
N GLY A 178 5.17 -7.65 5.96
CA GLY A 178 5.18 -6.32 5.38
C GLY A 178 3.97 -6.03 4.50
N GLY A 179 3.37 -7.05 3.88
CA GLY A 179 2.10 -6.93 3.15
C GLY A 179 0.94 -6.63 4.10
N SER A 180 0.86 -7.32 5.24
CA SER A 180 -0.14 -7.03 6.28
C SER A 180 0.01 -5.59 6.81
N GLY A 181 1.26 -5.18 7.09
CA GLY A 181 1.59 -3.80 7.45
C GLY A 181 1.20 -2.78 6.38
N THR A 182 1.40 -3.13 5.10
CA THR A 182 1.04 -2.28 3.95
C THR A 182 -0.47 -2.04 3.91
N LEU A 183 -1.28 -3.08 4.11
CA LEU A 183 -2.73 -2.94 4.17
C LEU A 183 -3.17 -2.14 5.40
N GLY A 184 -2.69 -2.49 6.59
CA GLY A 184 -3.15 -1.90 7.85
C GLY A 184 -2.71 -0.46 8.08
N ILE A 185 -1.47 -0.12 7.72
CA ILE A 185 -0.95 1.25 7.79
C ILE A 185 -1.44 2.04 6.57
N GLY A 186 -1.22 1.50 5.37
CA GLY A 186 -1.44 2.21 4.12
C GLY A 186 -2.87 2.67 3.91
N LEU A 187 -3.87 1.80 4.11
CA LEU A 187 -5.28 2.12 3.85
C LEU A 187 -5.80 3.32 4.66
N ARG A 188 -5.21 3.57 5.84
CA ARG A 188 -5.62 4.67 6.71
C ARG A 188 -5.00 6.01 6.31
N HIS A 189 -3.98 5.98 5.46
CA HIS A 189 -3.09 7.10 5.20
C HIS A 189 -3.09 7.52 3.73
N GLY A 190 -4.28 7.63 3.12
CA GLY A 190 -4.40 8.16 1.76
C GLY A 190 -4.14 9.67 1.63
N ASP A 191 -3.97 10.36 2.76
CA ASP A 191 -3.39 11.71 2.84
C ASP A 191 -1.86 11.72 2.62
N VAL A 192 -1.21 10.56 2.75
CA VAL A 192 0.22 10.37 2.50
C VAL A 192 0.46 9.54 1.24
N PHE A 193 -0.16 8.36 1.13
CA PHE A 193 0.07 7.42 0.05
C PHE A 193 -0.90 7.64 -1.11
N ALA A 194 -0.36 7.75 -2.33
CA ALA A 194 -1.18 7.80 -3.53
C ALA A 194 -1.79 6.42 -3.85
N ALA A 195 -0.98 5.37 -3.74
CA ALA A 195 -1.35 3.97 -3.93
C ALA A 195 -0.47 3.05 -3.05
N ILE A 196 -0.98 1.84 -2.78
CA ILE A 196 -0.29 0.79 -2.02
C ILE A 196 -0.35 -0.55 -2.76
N LYS A 197 0.69 -1.38 -2.59
CA LYS A 197 0.76 -2.72 -3.19
C LYS A 197 1.22 -3.77 -2.17
N ALA A 198 0.37 -4.74 -1.86
CA ALA A 198 0.67 -5.83 -0.94
C ALA A 198 0.87 -7.15 -1.70
N ASN A 199 1.96 -7.86 -1.39
CA ASN A 199 2.20 -9.22 -1.85
C ASN A 199 2.01 -10.22 -0.72
N VAL A 200 1.16 -11.23 -0.95
CA VAL A 200 0.85 -12.34 -0.03
C VAL A 200 0.77 -11.87 1.43
N PRO A 201 -0.03 -10.82 1.74
CA PRO A 201 -0.12 -10.27 3.09
C PRO A 201 -0.35 -11.38 4.13
N ALA A 202 0.44 -11.34 5.20
CA ALA A 202 0.34 -12.28 6.30
C ALA A 202 -0.86 -11.93 7.21
N GLY A 203 -2.07 -12.12 6.68
CA GLY A 203 -3.33 -11.70 7.29
C GLY A 203 -3.79 -10.31 6.83
N VAL A 204 -5.10 -10.18 6.66
CA VAL A 204 -5.81 -8.93 6.30
C VAL A 204 -6.39 -8.22 7.53
N GLU A 205 -6.33 -8.85 8.70
CA GLU A 205 -6.96 -8.39 9.93
C GLU A 205 -6.41 -7.05 10.40
N HIS A 206 -5.17 -6.72 10.07
CA HIS A 206 -4.60 -5.40 10.32
C HIS A 206 -5.45 -4.29 9.69
N ALA A 207 -5.84 -4.46 8.42
CA ALA A 207 -6.76 -3.55 7.74
C ALA A 207 -8.14 -3.51 8.40
N PHE A 208 -8.70 -4.67 8.78
CA PHE A 208 -10.01 -4.71 9.46
C PHE A 208 -10.02 -3.89 10.75
N GLN A 209 -8.97 -4.02 11.56
CA GLN A 209 -8.88 -3.32 12.83
C GLN A 209 -8.65 -1.82 12.63
N ARG A 210 -7.78 -1.42 11.68
CA ARG A 210 -7.46 -0.01 11.45
C ARG A 210 -8.52 0.75 10.67
N MET A 211 -9.21 0.11 9.75
CA MET A 211 -10.25 0.76 8.93
C MET A 211 -11.66 0.56 9.48
N PHE A 212 -11.82 -0.18 10.59
CA PHE A 212 -13.12 -0.58 11.13
C PHE A 212 -14.01 -1.19 10.04
N LEU A 213 -13.45 -2.14 9.28
CA LEU A 213 -14.19 -2.87 8.27
C LEU A 213 -15.25 -3.77 8.93
N SER A 214 -16.31 -4.07 8.17
CA SER A 214 -17.45 -4.86 8.65
C SER A 214 -16.98 -6.16 9.35
N PRO A 215 -17.55 -6.54 10.50
CA PRO A 215 -18.76 -5.99 11.13
C PRO A 215 -18.52 -4.77 12.04
N LYS A 216 -17.31 -4.23 12.11
CA LYS A 216 -17.03 -3.02 12.89
C LYS A 216 -17.61 -1.79 12.16
N LYS A 217 -17.86 -0.74 12.94
CA LYS A 217 -18.25 0.58 12.43
C LYS A 217 -17.19 1.59 12.81
N ILE A 218 -17.01 2.59 11.96
CA ILE A 218 -16.15 3.73 12.28
C ILE A 218 -16.79 4.44 13.47
N PRO A 219 -16.05 4.70 14.57
CA PRO A 219 -16.59 5.43 15.70
C PRO A 219 -17.06 6.84 15.31
N ASN A 220 -18.10 7.34 15.98
CA ASN A 220 -18.61 8.69 15.72
C ASN A 220 -17.49 9.74 15.84
N GLY A 221 -17.43 10.67 14.89
CA GLY A 221 -16.43 11.73 14.84
C GLY A 221 -15.05 11.32 14.30
N VAL A 222 -14.82 10.03 14.02
CA VAL A 222 -13.59 9.58 13.34
C VAL A 222 -13.80 9.73 11.83
N VAL A 223 -12.95 10.53 11.19
CA VAL A 223 -12.91 10.72 9.74
C VAL A 223 -11.56 10.24 9.23
N PHE A 224 -11.58 9.41 8.18
CA PHE A 224 -10.37 9.02 7.46
C PHE A 224 -10.24 9.83 6.18
N PRO A 225 -9.00 10.11 5.73
CA PRO A 225 -8.82 10.54 4.34
C PRO A 225 -9.33 9.45 3.40
N ASP A 226 -9.66 9.83 2.17
CA ASP A 226 -9.92 8.86 1.11
C ASP A 226 -8.71 7.92 0.99
N PRO A 227 -8.90 6.58 1.04
CA PRO A 227 -7.80 5.63 1.08
C PRO A 227 -6.95 5.68 -0.20
N PRO A 228 -5.69 5.22 -0.16
CA PRO A 228 -4.92 4.97 -1.38
C PRO A 228 -5.62 3.94 -2.27
N ILE A 229 -5.28 3.94 -3.57
CA ILE A 229 -5.61 2.81 -4.44
C ILE A 229 -4.85 1.58 -3.93
N CYS A 230 -5.58 0.50 -3.62
CA CYS A 230 -5.02 -0.71 -3.04
C CYS A 230 -4.89 -1.81 -4.11
N ILE A 231 -3.67 -2.28 -4.29
CA ILE A 231 -3.35 -3.46 -5.10
C ILE A 231 -2.95 -4.57 -4.15
N ASP A 232 -3.64 -5.70 -4.24
CA ASP A 232 -3.38 -6.86 -3.39
C ASP A 232 -3.26 -8.10 -4.26
N TYR A 233 -2.33 -8.98 -3.92
CA TYR A 233 -2.25 -10.28 -4.58
C TYR A 233 -1.78 -11.37 -3.64
N SER A 234 -2.52 -12.47 -3.64
CA SER A 234 -2.40 -13.55 -2.66
C SER A 234 -2.59 -14.91 -3.29
N GLY A 235 -1.89 -15.92 -2.76
CA GLY A 235 -2.12 -17.31 -3.15
C GLY A 235 -3.28 -17.88 -2.36
N HIS A 236 -4.38 -18.30 -2.98
CA HIS A 236 -5.51 -18.86 -2.23
C HIS A 236 -5.20 -20.20 -1.56
N ASN A 237 -4.14 -20.88 -2.01
CA ASN A 237 -3.57 -22.06 -1.37
C ASN A 237 -2.54 -21.71 -0.27
N ASP A 238 -2.41 -20.45 0.13
CA ASP A 238 -1.63 -20.01 1.28
C ASP A 238 -2.55 -19.74 2.47
N ARG A 239 -2.29 -20.37 3.62
CA ARG A 239 -3.08 -20.17 4.84
C ARG A 239 -3.14 -18.72 5.32
N TRP A 240 -2.11 -17.92 5.02
CA TRP A 240 -2.07 -16.51 5.40
C TRP A 240 -3.07 -15.64 4.63
N SER A 241 -3.60 -16.16 3.52
CA SER A 241 -4.63 -15.49 2.72
C SER A 241 -6.05 -15.70 3.26
N ASP A 242 -6.21 -16.36 4.40
CA ASP A 242 -7.52 -16.52 5.02
C ASP A 242 -8.20 -15.16 5.29
N GLY A 243 -9.49 -15.06 4.99
CA GLY A 243 -10.29 -13.84 5.12
C GLY A 243 -10.21 -12.85 3.93
N HIS A 244 -9.51 -13.17 2.83
CA HIS A 244 -9.49 -12.29 1.65
C HIS A 244 -10.87 -12.13 0.98
N ASP A 245 -11.77 -13.09 1.12
CA ASP A 245 -13.17 -12.94 0.68
C ASP A 245 -13.91 -11.86 1.48
N LEU A 246 -13.74 -11.85 2.80
CA LEU A 246 -14.27 -10.82 3.68
C LEU A 246 -13.64 -9.47 3.38
N PHE A 247 -12.32 -9.43 3.15
CA PHE A 247 -11.61 -8.19 2.85
C PHE A 247 -12.09 -7.60 1.51
N SER A 248 -12.19 -8.42 0.47
CA SER A 248 -12.70 -8.03 -0.85
C SER A 248 -14.11 -7.47 -0.76
N ARG A 249 -15.01 -8.14 -0.02
CA ARG A 249 -16.36 -7.65 0.24
C ARG A 249 -16.34 -6.31 0.98
N ALA A 250 -15.55 -6.18 2.03
CA ALA A 250 -15.47 -4.93 2.80
C ALA A 250 -14.93 -3.74 1.98
N MET A 251 -13.96 -3.97 1.10
CA MET A 251 -13.45 -2.95 0.17
C MET A 251 -14.54 -2.53 -0.83
N ASN A 252 -15.28 -3.49 -1.39
CA ASN A 252 -16.41 -3.25 -2.28
C ASN A 252 -17.54 -2.46 -1.58
N ASP A 253 -17.98 -2.90 -0.40
CA ASP A 253 -19.08 -2.28 0.37
C ASP A 253 -18.73 -0.85 0.82
N ARG A 254 -17.45 -0.57 1.04
CA ARG A 254 -16.96 0.78 1.39
C ARG A 254 -16.68 1.65 0.17
N ASN A 255 -16.88 1.14 -1.05
CA ASN A 255 -16.44 1.80 -2.28
C ASN A 255 -14.96 2.23 -2.18
N TYR A 256 -14.06 1.38 -1.69
CA TYR A 256 -12.62 1.66 -1.67
C TYR A 256 -11.94 1.07 -2.91
N ALA A 257 -11.02 1.83 -3.53
CA ALA A 257 -10.31 1.38 -4.73
C ALA A 257 -9.49 0.12 -4.43
N PHE A 258 -9.84 -0.98 -5.09
CA PHE A 258 -9.26 -2.29 -4.85
C PHE A 258 -9.10 -3.06 -6.16
N LEU A 259 -7.86 -3.48 -6.42
CA LEU A 259 -7.52 -4.46 -7.43
C LEU A 259 -6.92 -5.67 -6.72
N CYS A 260 -7.51 -6.84 -6.92
CA CYS A 260 -7.07 -8.08 -6.28
C CYS A 260 -6.76 -9.13 -7.32
N TYR A 261 -5.66 -9.85 -7.13
CA TYR A 261 -5.23 -10.93 -8.00
C TYR A 261 -4.89 -12.17 -7.19
N TRP A 262 -5.32 -13.35 -7.63
CA TRP A 262 -4.98 -14.59 -6.93
C TRP A 262 -4.72 -15.75 -7.88
N GLY A 263 -4.10 -16.79 -7.35
CA GLY A 263 -3.85 -18.06 -8.04
C GLY A 263 -3.10 -19.05 -7.16
N PRO A 264 -2.90 -20.31 -7.59
CA PRO A 264 -2.27 -21.35 -6.78
C PRO A 264 -0.74 -21.21 -6.63
N PHE A 265 -0.22 -20.02 -6.29
CA PHE A 265 1.22 -19.76 -6.16
C PHE A 265 1.74 -19.77 -4.71
N GLY A 266 0.89 -20.06 -3.71
CA GLY A 266 1.28 -20.13 -2.30
C GLY A 266 1.86 -18.81 -1.77
N HIS A 267 2.78 -18.90 -0.82
CA HIS A 267 3.43 -17.74 -0.20
C HIS A 267 4.64 -17.24 -1.03
N ALA A 268 4.45 -17.05 -2.33
CA ALA A 268 5.52 -16.70 -3.27
C ALA A 268 5.92 -15.21 -3.20
N ASN A 269 7.19 -14.93 -3.50
CA ASN A 269 7.76 -13.58 -3.54
C ASN A 269 8.52 -13.26 -4.85
N ASN A 270 8.51 -14.22 -5.78
CA ASN A 270 9.15 -14.12 -7.09
C ASN A 270 8.07 -13.83 -8.13
N SER A 271 8.10 -12.65 -8.74
CA SER A 271 7.08 -12.20 -9.68
C SER A 271 6.99 -13.10 -10.91
N ALA A 272 8.11 -13.59 -11.44
CA ALA A 272 8.09 -14.50 -12.59
C ALA A 272 7.37 -15.83 -12.26
N ASN A 273 7.54 -16.36 -11.04
CA ASN A 273 6.82 -17.54 -10.59
C ASN A 273 5.33 -17.27 -10.35
N ILE A 274 4.99 -16.11 -9.77
CA ILE A 274 3.58 -15.71 -9.57
C ILE A 274 2.88 -15.55 -10.92
N LYS A 275 3.53 -14.90 -11.90
CA LYS A 275 2.98 -14.66 -13.25
C LYS A 275 2.66 -15.94 -14.04
N LYS A 276 3.34 -17.06 -13.76
CA LYS A 276 2.93 -18.37 -14.32
C LYS A 276 1.47 -18.68 -13.97
N SER A 277 1.06 -18.32 -12.76
CA SER A 277 -0.30 -18.52 -12.25
C SER A 277 -1.22 -17.34 -12.52
N ASN A 278 -0.79 -16.10 -12.28
CA ASN A 278 -1.58 -14.91 -12.53
C ASN A 278 -0.70 -13.78 -13.09
N ASP A 279 -0.81 -13.51 -14.39
CA ASP A 279 -0.01 -12.51 -15.10
C ASP A 279 -0.53 -11.06 -14.93
N LEU A 280 -1.64 -10.86 -14.23
CA LEU A 280 -2.24 -9.54 -14.00
C LEU A 280 -1.60 -8.77 -12.83
N ILE A 281 -0.70 -9.36 -12.05
CA ILE A 281 -0.13 -8.73 -10.83
C ILE A 281 0.60 -7.41 -11.10
N ASP A 282 0.99 -7.14 -12.35
CA ASP A 282 1.62 -5.89 -12.81
C ASP A 282 0.78 -5.16 -13.87
N SER A 283 -0.47 -5.57 -14.10
CA SER A 283 -1.34 -5.01 -15.16
C SER A 283 -1.78 -3.57 -14.91
N PHE A 284 -1.68 -3.10 -13.66
CA PHE A 284 -2.06 -1.75 -13.26
C PHE A 284 -0.83 -0.96 -12.78
N ASP A 285 -0.59 0.17 -13.44
CA ASP A 285 0.52 1.08 -13.14
C ASP A 285 0.21 1.98 -11.94
N TRP A 286 0.24 1.38 -10.77
CA TRP A 286 -0.04 2.04 -9.50
C TRP A 286 0.97 3.14 -9.13
N LEU A 287 2.17 3.14 -9.72
CA LEU A 287 3.23 4.14 -9.47
C LEU A 287 3.06 5.41 -10.30
N ASN A 288 2.05 5.46 -11.17
CA ASN A 288 1.60 6.67 -11.84
C ASN A 288 0.37 7.32 -11.19
N VAL A 289 -0.21 6.70 -10.16
CA VAL A 289 -1.30 7.31 -9.37
C VAL A 289 -0.75 8.52 -8.62
N ARG A 290 -1.51 9.61 -8.60
CA ARG A 290 -1.20 10.82 -7.84
C ARG A 290 -2.26 11.13 -6.77
N LYS A 291 -1.82 11.76 -5.68
CA LYS A 291 -2.71 12.19 -4.57
C LYS A 291 -3.45 13.51 -4.84
N ASP A 292 -2.96 14.32 -5.76
CA ASP A 292 -3.62 15.55 -6.22
C ASP A 292 -4.55 15.31 -7.42
N GLN A 293 -5.06 14.10 -7.56
CA GLN A 293 -5.95 13.72 -8.66
C GLN A 293 -7.11 12.86 -8.15
N PRO A 294 -8.32 13.04 -8.72
CA PRO A 294 -9.43 12.15 -8.45
C PRO A 294 -9.20 10.77 -9.07
N TYR A 295 -9.90 9.77 -8.55
CA TYR A 295 -9.94 8.43 -9.13
C TYR A 295 -11.34 7.82 -9.00
N PRO A 296 -11.75 6.99 -9.97
CA PRO A 296 -12.97 6.20 -9.88
C PRO A 296 -12.68 4.92 -9.08
N VAL A 297 -13.66 4.52 -8.28
CA VAL A 297 -13.73 3.21 -7.66
C VAL A 297 -14.76 2.39 -8.41
N PHE A 298 -14.33 1.22 -8.87
CA PHE A 298 -15.18 0.24 -9.53
C PHE A 298 -15.62 -0.79 -8.49
N ALA A 299 -16.94 -0.93 -8.30
CA ALA A 299 -17.54 -1.91 -7.41
C ALA A 299 -18.58 -2.74 -8.17
N ASN A 300 -18.93 -3.91 -7.63
CA ASN A 300 -19.94 -4.81 -8.19
C ASN A 300 -19.73 -5.12 -9.69
N ALA A 301 -18.46 -5.21 -10.10
CA ALA A 301 -18.12 -5.38 -11.52
C ALA A 301 -18.49 -6.76 -12.05
N SER A 302 -19.21 -6.80 -13.17
CA SER A 302 -19.73 -8.02 -13.78
C SER A 302 -18.65 -8.96 -14.33
N CYS A 303 -17.41 -8.48 -14.46
CA CYS A 303 -16.28 -9.25 -14.97
C CYS A 303 -15.35 -9.79 -13.86
N ASN A 304 -15.66 -9.54 -12.59
CA ASN A 304 -14.88 -10.09 -11.48
C ASN A 304 -14.97 -11.62 -11.46
N SER A 305 -13.86 -12.28 -11.17
CA SER A 305 -13.84 -13.73 -10.98
C SER A 305 -14.51 -14.10 -9.66
N LYS A 306 -15.06 -15.32 -9.57
CA LYS A 306 -15.58 -15.85 -8.31
C LYS A 306 -14.42 -16.04 -7.32
N LEU A 307 -14.55 -15.49 -6.12
CA LEU A 307 -13.52 -15.63 -5.08
C LEU A 307 -13.38 -17.10 -4.65
N PRO A 308 -12.14 -17.59 -4.45
CA PRO A 308 -11.89 -18.98 -4.04
C PRO A 308 -12.01 -19.16 -2.52
N TRP A 309 -11.83 -18.09 -1.73
CA TRP A 309 -11.95 -18.17 -0.27
C TRP A 309 -13.40 -18.17 0.20
N PRO A 310 -13.72 -18.87 1.30
CA PRO A 310 -12.85 -19.80 2.04
C PRO A 310 -12.90 -21.24 1.49
N ASP A 311 -13.75 -21.53 0.51
CA ASP A 311 -14.23 -22.88 0.23
C ASP A 311 -13.44 -23.65 -0.85
N HIS A 312 -12.66 -22.97 -1.68
CA HIS A 312 -12.01 -23.51 -2.88
C HIS A 312 -10.47 -23.27 -2.88
N LEU A 313 -9.82 -23.52 -1.75
CA LEU A 313 -8.40 -23.24 -1.53
C LEU A 313 -7.44 -24.16 -2.31
N ASP A 314 -7.93 -25.29 -2.82
CA ASP A 314 -7.18 -26.26 -3.63
C ASP A 314 -7.28 -26.02 -5.15
N SER A 315 -8.16 -25.09 -5.57
CA SER A 315 -8.41 -24.74 -6.96
C SER A 315 -7.12 -24.42 -7.71
N LYS A 316 -7.07 -24.78 -9.00
CA LYS A 316 -5.95 -24.43 -9.88
C LYS A 316 -6.21 -23.14 -10.67
N GLU A 317 -7.39 -22.58 -10.54
CA GLU A 317 -7.79 -21.37 -11.25
C GLU A 317 -7.21 -20.12 -10.58
N ALA A 318 -6.77 -19.19 -11.43
CA ALA A 318 -6.42 -17.85 -11.02
C ALA A 318 -7.59 -16.91 -11.29
N GLY A 319 -7.67 -15.80 -10.57
CA GLY A 319 -8.76 -14.85 -10.72
C GLY A 319 -8.39 -13.43 -10.37
N GLN A 320 -9.35 -12.53 -10.58
CA GLN A 320 -9.14 -11.10 -10.41
C GLN A 320 -10.40 -10.36 -9.94
N ILE A 321 -10.19 -9.22 -9.28
CA ILE A 321 -11.17 -8.16 -9.05
C ILE A 321 -10.68 -6.86 -9.70
N ASN A 322 -11.55 -6.22 -10.47
CA ASN A 322 -11.39 -4.89 -11.08
C ASN A 322 -10.17 -4.71 -12.02
N ALA A 323 -9.51 -5.78 -12.46
CA ALA A 323 -8.25 -5.76 -13.21
C ALA A 323 -8.27 -4.93 -14.49
N PHE A 324 -9.43 -4.85 -15.16
CA PHE A 324 -9.52 -4.35 -16.52
C PHE A 324 -9.96 -2.88 -16.62
N PHE A 325 -10.51 -2.30 -15.56
CA PHE A 325 -10.99 -0.91 -15.63
C PHE A 325 -9.83 0.08 -15.57
N ARG A 326 -9.87 1.09 -16.44
CA ARG A 326 -8.89 2.17 -16.54
C ARG A 326 -9.60 3.51 -16.70
N TRP A 327 -8.86 4.59 -16.41
CA TRP A 327 -9.36 5.94 -16.59
C TRP A 327 -8.25 6.92 -16.94
N ASN A 328 -8.65 8.07 -17.47
CA ASN A 328 -7.84 9.28 -17.53
C ASN A 328 -8.63 10.45 -16.94
N ASN A 329 -7.97 11.29 -16.15
CA ASN A 329 -8.57 12.53 -15.65
C ASN A 329 -8.53 13.59 -16.75
N LEU A 330 -9.67 14.24 -17.03
CA LEU A 330 -9.78 15.25 -18.09
C LEU A 330 -9.99 16.65 -17.51
N LYS A 331 -10.89 16.78 -16.53
CA LYS A 331 -11.23 18.06 -15.91
C LYS A 331 -11.69 17.86 -14.47
N ASP A 332 -11.25 18.72 -13.56
CA ASP A 332 -11.73 18.79 -12.17
C ASP A 332 -11.81 20.28 -11.78
N THR A 333 -13.02 20.83 -11.75
CA THR A 333 -13.33 22.24 -11.43
C THR A 333 -14.49 22.30 -10.45
N SER A 334 -14.78 23.46 -9.86
CA SER A 334 -15.93 23.60 -8.96
C SER A 334 -17.27 23.27 -9.62
N GLU A 335 -17.39 23.43 -10.95
CA GLU A 335 -18.64 23.27 -11.68
C GLU A 335 -18.80 21.89 -12.34
N ILE A 336 -17.68 21.26 -12.70
CA ILE A 336 -17.67 20.02 -13.48
C ILE A 336 -16.44 19.15 -13.19
N LEU A 337 -16.67 17.84 -13.16
CA LEU A 337 -15.64 16.81 -13.25
C LEU A 337 -15.84 16.00 -14.54
N GLU A 338 -14.76 15.73 -15.27
CA GLU A 338 -14.73 14.88 -16.44
C GLU A 338 -13.58 13.87 -16.37
N MET A 339 -13.89 12.62 -16.71
CA MET A 339 -12.95 11.51 -16.76
C MET A 339 -13.23 10.65 -17.98
N SER A 340 -12.19 10.17 -18.67
CA SER A 340 -12.36 9.10 -19.65
C SER A 340 -12.37 7.76 -18.92
N LEU A 341 -13.39 6.92 -19.10
CA LEU A 341 -13.47 5.57 -18.51
C LEU A 341 -13.45 4.52 -19.63
N PHE A 342 -12.71 3.42 -19.42
CA PHE A 342 -12.59 2.33 -20.39
C PHE A 342 -12.13 1.02 -19.75
N LEU A 343 -12.31 -0.07 -20.48
CA LEU A 343 -11.63 -1.33 -20.25
C LEU A 343 -10.30 -1.32 -21.00
N ILE A 344 -9.22 -1.75 -20.37
CA ILE A 344 -7.94 -1.99 -21.05
C ILE A 344 -8.16 -2.96 -22.21
N SER A 345 -7.51 -2.74 -23.35
CA SER A 345 -7.70 -3.57 -24.53
C SER A 345 -6.68 -4.71 -24.61
N PRO A 346 -6.95 -5.79 -25.37
CA PRO A 346 -5.95 -6.83 -25.66
C PRO A 346 -4.70 -6.32 -26.39
N ASN A 347 -4.74 -5.13 -27.01
CA ASN A 347 -3.56 -4.53 -27.63
C ASN A 347 -2.65 -3.85 -26.60
N ASP A 348 -3.19 -3.49 -25.43
CA ASP A 348 -2.48 -2.74 -24.39
C ASP A 348 -2.07 -3.61 -23.20
N LEU A 349 -2.57 -4.84 -23.11
CA LEU A 349 -2.26 -5.79 -22.05
C LEU A 349 -2.16 -7.22 -22.60
N ASP A 350 -0.94 -7.75 -22.61
CA ASP A 350 -0.69 -9.17 -22.83
C ASP A 350 -1.04 -9.96 -21.56
N THR A 351 -2.05 -10.81 -21.65
CA THR A 351 -2.51 -11.64 -20.54
C THR A 351 -3.26 -12.87 -21.03
N LYS A 352 -3.18 -13.96 -20.27
CA LYS A 352 -4.00 -15.17 -20.48
C LYS A 352 -5.45 -15.01 -20.02
N PHE A 353 -5.78 -13.95 -19.28
CA PHE A 353 -7.14 -13.69 -18.86
C PHE A 353 -7.96 -13.12 -20.02
N LYS A 354 -9.19 -13.60 -20.19
CA LYS A 354 -10.10 -13.02 -21.15
C LYS A 354 -10.50 -11.61 -20.71
N ILE A 355 -9.99 -10.61 -21.41
CA ILE A 355 -10.43 -9.22 -21.28
C ILE A 355 -11.84 -9.11 -21.88
N PRO A 356 -12.86 -8.64 -21.13
CA PRO A 356 -14.20 -8.47 -21.64
C PRO A 356 -14.28 -7.28 -22.60
N THR A 357 -15.11 -7.37 -23.64
CA THR A 357 -15.39 -6.24 -24.55
C THR A 357 -16.30 -5.18 -23.90
N ALA A 358 -17.09 -5.58 -22.91
CA ALA A 358 -17.90 -4.71 -22.07
C ALA A 358 -18.12 -5.33 -20.67
N ALA A 359 -18.26 -4.49 -19.65
CA ALA A 359 -18.60 -4.88 -18.28
C ALA A 359 -19.48 -3.81 -17.62
N THR A 360 -20.35 -4.19 -16.69
CA THR A 360 -21.11 -3.26 -15.85
C THR A 360 -20.45 -3.13 -14.49
N THR A 361 -20.45 -1.93 -13.90
CA THR A 361 -19.87 -1.67 -12.59
C THR A 361 -20.51 -0.42 -11.96
N ASP A 362 -20.56 -0.38 -10.63
CA ASP A 362 -20.83 0.86 -9.92
C ASP A 362 -19.57 1.72 -9.92
N VAL A 363 -19.70 2.99 -10.28
CA VAL A 363 -18.58 3.95 -10.32
C VAL A 363 -18.76 4.96 -9.20
N THR A 364 -17.88 4.91 -8.20
CA THR A 364 -17.83 5.91 -7.11
C THR A 364 -16.62 6.82 -7.28
N LEU A 365 -16.83 8.13 -7.24
CA LEU A 365 -15.75 9.11 -7.35
C LEU A 365 -15.12 9.39 -5.99
N ARG A 366 -13.78 9.37 -5.93
CA ARG A 366 -13.02 9.68 -4.72
C ARG A 366 -11.86 10.62 -4.99
N ARG A 367 -11.37 11.23 -3.91
CA ARG A 367 -10.25 12.18 -3.90
C ARG A 367 -10.46 13.34 -4.87
N LEU A 368 -11.70 13.84 -4.91
CA LEU A 368 -12.08 15.01 -5.70
C LEU A 368 -11.32 16.25 -5.20
N GLN A 369 -10.68 16.98 -6.13
CA GLN A 369 -9.83 18.12 -5.77
C GLN A 369 -10.65 19.40 -5.70
N HIS A 370 -11.41 19.69 -6.77
CA HIS A 370 -12.15 20.94 -6.93
C HIS A 370 -13.67 20.72 -6.98
N PHE A 371 -14.13 19.67 -7.68
CA PHE A 371 -15.54 19.33 -7.77
C PHE A 371 -16.04 18.71 -6.47
N LYS A 372 -16.55 19.54 -5.56
CA LYS A 372 -17.02 19.10 -4.24
C LYS A 372 -18.48 19.48 -4.03
N LEU A 373 -19.32 18.46 -3.91
CA LEU A 373 -20.73 18.59 -3.58
C LEU A 373 -20.97 18.16 -2.13
N LYS A 374 -21.91 18.82 -1.45
CA LYS A 374 -22.28 18.47 -0.07
C LYS A 374 -23.19 17.23 -0.06
N PRO A 375 -23.20 16.44 1.03
CA PRO A 375 -24.21 15.39 1.24
C PRO A 375 -25.63 15.89 0.94
N GLY A 376 -26.40 15.09 0.21
CA GLY A 376 -27.76 15.40 -0.23
C GLY A 376 -27.88 16.33 -1.44
N ALA A 377 -26.80 16.97 -1.90
CA ALA A 377 -26.82 17.81 -3.10
C ALA A 377 -27.12 16.98 -4.36
N GLY A 378 -27.92 17.54 -5.26
CA GLY A 378 -28.23 16.91 -6.54
C GLY A 378 -27.13 17.10 -7.57
N PHE A 379 -26.98 16.14 -8.48
CA PHE A 379 -26.06 16.23 -9.62
C PHE A 379 -26.67 15.61 -10.87
N LYS A 380 -26.15 15.99 -12.03
CA LYS A 380 -26.41 15.38 -13.34
C LYS A 380 -25.14 14.75 -13.87
N TRP A 381 -25.28 13.61 -14.52
CA TRP A 381 -24.15 12.89 -15.11
C TRP A 381 -24.46 12.42 -16.53
N GLU A 382 -23.40 12.28 -17.32
CA GLU A 382 -23.43 11.77 -18.69
C GLU A 382 -22.26 10.80 -18.92
N PHE A 383 -22.48 9.75 -19.69
CA PHE A 383 -21.46 8.79 -20.13
C PHE A 383 -21.78 8.24 -21.52
N GLY A 384 -21.10 8.76 -22.54
CA GLY A 384 -21.49 8.48 -23.93
C GLY A 384 -22.92 8.95 -24.20
N SER A 385 -23.83 8.03 -24.54
CA SER A 385 -25.27 8.34 -24.73
C SER A 385 -26.11 8.16 -23.46
N ALA A 386 -25.55 7.56 -22.40
CA ALA A 386 -26.23 7.40 -21.13
C ALA A 386 -26.18 8.72 -20.34
N LYS A 387 -27.26 9.04 -19.63
CA LYS A 387 -27.35 10.20 -18.76
C LYS A 387 -28.31 9.95 -17.60
N GLY A 388 -28.14 10.69 -16.52
CA GLY A 388 -29.02 10.59 -15.38
C GLY A 388 -28.80 11.68 -14.36
N GLU A 389 -29.53 11.58 -13.26
CA GLU A 389 -29.42 12.46 -12.10
C GLU A 389 -29.19 11.61 -10.85
N GLY A 390 -28.61 12.21 -9.82
CA GLY A 390 -28.38 11.54 -8.55
C GLY A 390 -28.25 12.52 -7.40
N LYS A 391 -28.04 11.99 -6.20
CA LYS A 391 -27.74 12.76 -4.99
C LYS A 391 -26.49 12.24 -4.33
N VAL A 392 -25.69 13.15 -3.78
CA VAL A 392 -24.53 12.81 -2.96
C VAL A 392 -25.02 12.10 -1.69
N ASP A 393 -24.38 10.99 -1.32
CA ASP A 393 -24.77 10.23 -0.14
C ASP A 393 -24.37 10.93 1.18
N GLU A 394 -24.73 10.32 2.32
CA GLU A 394 -24.42 10.84 3.65
C GLU A 394 -22.92 10.92 3.96
N LEU A 395 -22.09 10.15 3.24
CA LEU A 395 -20.63 10.15 3.35
C LEU A 395 -19.97 11.15 2.39
N GLY A 396 -20.75 11.88 1.59
CA GLY A 396 -20.23 12.82 0.60
C GLY A 396 -19.80 12.16 -0.71
N LEU A 397 -20.16 10.90 -0.95
CA LEU A 397 -19.77 10.14 -2.13
C LEU A 397 -20.78 10.31 -3.27
N ILE A 398 -20.25 10.33 -4.47
CA ILE A 398 -21.01 10.33 -5.72
C ILE A 398 -20.82 8.95 -6.35
N THR A 399 -21.92 8.21 -6.48
CA THR A 399 -21.92 6.85 -7.06
C THR A 399 -22.93 6.74 -8.19
N ILE A 400 -22.47 6.23 -9.34
CA ILE A 400 -23.32 5.88 -10.48
C ILE A 400 -23.43 4.36 -10.57
N PRO A 401 -24.60 3.77 -10.31
CA PRO A 401 -24.75 2.31 -10.30
C PRO A 401 -24.83 1.75 -11.73
N GLY A 402 -24.25 0.55 -11.92
CA GLY A 402 -24.45 -0.29 -13.10
C GLY A 402 -23.97 0.31 -14.44
N LEU A 403 -23.00 1.21 -14.42
CA LEU A 403 -22.48 1.83 -15.63
C LEU A 403 -21.82 0.78 -16.54
N LYS A 404 -22.22 0.72 -17.81
CA LYS A 404 -21.65 -0.18 -18.81
C LYS A 404 -20.41 0.46 -19.45
N ILE A 405 -19.23 -0.08 -19.17
CA ILE A 405 -17.94 0.36 -19.70
C ILE A 405 -17.46 -0.61 -20.78
N THR A 406 -16.87 -0.09 -21.87
CA THR A 406 -16.33 -0.88 -22.99
C THR A 406 -14.84 -0.61 -23.19
N ALA A 407 -14.20 -1.31 -24.13
CA ALA A 407 -12.81 -1.05 -24.51
C ALA A 407 -12.61 0.30 -25.23
N THR A 408 -13.69 0.92 -25.74
CA THR A 408 -13.61 2.25 -26.36
C THR A 408 -13.70 3.32 -25.27
N PRO A 409 -12.69 4.19 -25.12
CA PRO A 409 -12.75 5.31 -24.20
C PRO A 409 -13.95 6.21 -24.42
N ALA A 410 -14.69 6.46 -23.35
CA ALA A 410 -15.82 7.38 -23.35
C ALA A 410 -15.69 8.38 -22.19
N THR A 411 -16.09 9.62 -22.43
CA THR A 411 -16.10 10.66 -21.42
C THR A 411 -17.28 10.47 -20.48
N PHE A 412 -16.97 10.36 -19.19
CA PHE A 412 -17.86 10.51 -18.06
C PHE A 412 -17.81 11.96 -17.58
N SER A 413 -18.96 12.60 -17.46
CA SER A 413 -19.10 14.00 -17.05
C SER A 413 -20.10 14.11 -15.92
N ILE A 414 -19.82 14.96 -14.93
CA ILE A 414 -20.74 15.26 -13.83
C ILE A 414 -20.76 16.74 -13.50
N ARG A 415 -21.96 17.27 -13.24
CA ARG A 415 -22.20 18.68 -12.87
C ARG A 415 -23.11 18.75 -11.65
N GLY A 416 -22.86 19.72 -10.77
CA GLY A 416 -23.78 20.03 -9.66
C GLY A 416 -25.08 20.66 -10.17
N ASN A 417 -26.19 20.34 -9.53
CA ASN A 417 -27.42 21.12 -9.68
C ASN A 417 -27.29 22.35 -8.78
N PHE A 418 -26.76 23.44 -9.34
CA PHE A 418 -26.69 24.73 -8.65
C PHE A 418 -28.04 25.46 -8.68
#